data_AF-A0A9Q4GRW8-F1
#
_entry.id   AF-A0A9Q4GRW8-F1
#
_cell.length_a   1.000
_cell.length_b   1.000
_cell.length_c   1.000
_cell.angle_alpha   90.00
_cell.angle_beta   90.00
_cell.angle_gamma   90.00
#
_symmetry.space_group_name_H-M   'P 1'
#
loop_
_entity.id
_entity.type
_entity.pdbx_description
1 polymer ?
#
loop_
_entity_poly.entity_id
_entity_poly.type
_entity_poly.pdbx_seq_one_letter_code
_entity_poly.pdbx_strand_id
1 'polypeptide(L)'
;MSRFLPFIGRQYEDSIYGARVMILGLSHYGDPEDAYPEFTRDVIDENAYSPGNRFFTLLTNLLRLSKDAPDDTERRAAWEQVAFYNYIQDIVGITSRISPTPEMWDEARQPF
;
A
#
# COMPACT_ATOMS: atom_id res chain seq x y z
N MET A 1 1.38 -9.46 -16.33
CA MET A 1 0.27 -8.56 -15.93
C MET A 1 0.11 -8.70 -14.42
N SER A 2 0.24 -7.60 -13.68
CA SER A 2 0.16 -7.61 -12.20
C SER A 2 -1.24 -7.98 -11.72
N ARG A 3 -1.36 -8.88 -10.75
CA ARG A 3 -2.67 -9.32 -10.20
C ARG A 3 -3.34 -8.22 -9.37
N PHE A 4 -2.54 -7.39 -8.71
CA PHE A 4 -2.95 -6.15 -8.09
C PHE A 4 -2.25 -4.97 -8.77
N LEU A 5 -3.01 -3.96 -9.17
CA LEU A 5 -2.46 -2.73 -9.69
C LEU A 5 -1.88 -1.90 -8.54
N PRO A 6 -0.71 -1.26 -8.73
CA PRO A 6 -0.18 -0.36 -7.72
C PRO A 6 -1.11 0.84 -7.55
N PHE A 7 -1.08 1.40 -6.35
CA PHE A 7 -1.54 2.76 -6.13
C PHE A 7 -0.42 3.72 -6.50
N ILE A 8 -0.74 4.78 -7.25
CA ILE A 8 0.18 5.84 -7.65
C ILE A 8 -0.47 7.17 -7.30
N GLY A 9 0.10 7.89 -6.32
CA GLY A 9 -0.36 9.22 -5.97
C GLY A 9 -0.17 10.21 -7.10
N ARG A 10 -1.07 11.21 -7.22
CA ARG A 10 -1.06 12.16 -8.33
C ARG A 10 0.22 13.02 -8.39
N GLN A 11 0.93 13.16 -7.28
CA GLN A 11 2.19 13.91 -7.18
C GLN A 11 3.41 12.97 -7.13
N TYR A 12 3.25 11.67 -7.34
CA TYR A 12 4.37 10.71 -7.28
C TYR A 12 5.53 11.07 -8.24
N GLU A 13 5.21 11.49 -9.46
CA GLU A 13 6.20 11.84 -10.48
C GLU A 13 7.02 13.08 -10.10
N ASP A 14 6.38 14.07 -9.46
CA ASP A 14 6.92 15.37 -9.05
C ASP A 14 6.95 15.50 -7.51
N SER A 15 7.29 14.40 -6.83
CA SER A 15 7.16 14.28 -5.38
C SER A 15 7.99 15.31 -4.61
N ILE A 16 7.42 15.80 -3.49
CA ILE A 16 8.08 16.75 -2.58
C ILE A 16 9.35 16.20 -1.91
N TYR A 17 9.58 14.88 -1.98
CA TYR A 17 10.73 14.24 -1.33
C TYR A 17 12.05 14.40 -2.11
N GLY A 18 12.02 15.03 -3.29
CA GLY A 18 13.21 15.14 -4.16
C GLY A 18 13.64 13.81 -4.80
N ALA A 19 12.86 12.76 -4.57
CA ALA A 19 12.98 11.44 -5.18
C ALA A 19 11.60 10.78 -5.21
N ARG A 20 11.41 9.83 -6.13
CA ARG A 20 10.20 9.02 -6.21
C ARG A 20 10.23 7.97 -5.11
N VAL A 21 9.30 8.06 -4.16
CA VAL A 21 9.22 7.12 -3.04
C VAL A 21 8.13 6.09 -3.32
N MET A 22 8.53 4.82 -3.35
CA MET A 22 7.60 3.69 -3.42
C MET A 22 7.62 2.94 -2.08
N ILE A 23 6.44 2.75 -1.50
CA ILE A 23 6.22 1.91 -0.34
C ILE A 23 6.00 0.49 -0.83
N LEU A 24 6.88 -0.43 -0.42
CA LEU A 24 6.76 -1.85 -0.71
C LEU A 24 6.21 -2.58 0.51
N GLY A 25 4.93 -2.93 0.46
CA GLY A 25 4.32 -3.86 1.40
C GLY A 25 4.65 -5.32 1.05
N LEU A 26 4.38 -6.23 1.97
CA LEU A 26 4.61 -7.65 1.74
C LEU A 26 3.50 -8.26 0.88
N SER A 27 2.26 -8.16 1.34
CA SER A 27 1.10 -8.84 0.75
C SER A 27 -0.20 -8.26 1.28
N HIS A 28 -1.30 -8.68 0.66
CA HIS A 28 -2.64 -8.48 1.20
C HIS A 28 -3.08 -9.64 2.08
N TYR A 29 -4.01 -9.34 2.97
CA TYR A 29 -4.81 -10.29 3.73
C TYR A 29 -6.28 -10.00 3.45
N GLY A 30 -7.08 -11.03 3.23
CA GLY A 30 -8.46 -10.88 2.78
C GLY A 30 -9.06 -12.22 2.37
N ASP A 31 -10.27 -12.14 1.82
CA ASP A 31 -10.92 -13.30 1.22
C ASP A 31 -10.34 -13.59 -0.17
N PRO A 32 -10.41 -14.83 -0.68
CA PRO A 32 -9.91 -15.13 -2.03
C PRO A 32 -10.55 -14.29 -3.14
N GLU A 33 -11.78 -13.81 -2.91
CA GLU A 33 -12.52 -12.92 -3.84
C GLU A 33 -11.90 -11.52 -3.94
N ASP A 34 -11.13 -11.11 -2.94
CA ASP A 34 -10.38 -9.84 -2.93
C ASP A 34 -9.18 -9.85 -3.90
N ALA A 35 -8.89 -10.99 -4.53
CA ALA A 35 -7.77 -11.15 -5.46
C ALA A 35 -8.02 -10.54 -6.86
N TYR A 36 -8.46 -9.27 -6.91
CA TYR A 36 -8.78 -8.54 -8.14
C TYR A 36 -7.89 -7.29 -8.36
N PRO A 37 -7.74 -6.80 -9.60
CA PRO A 37 -6.75 -5.76 -9.94
C PRO A 37 -6.80 -4.47 -9.12
N GLU A 38 -7.98 -3.94 -8.80
CA GLU A 38 -8.12 -2.65 -8.10
C GLU A 38 -7.98 -2.77 -6.58
N PHE A 39 -7.89 -3.98 -6.01
CA PHE A 39 -7.96 -4.19 -4.55
C PHE A 39 -6.93 -3.38 -3.75
N THR A 40 -5.70 -3.23 -4.25
CA THR A 40 -4.70 -2.37 -3.59
C THR A 40 -5.17 -0.93 -3.49
N ARG A 41 -5.79 -0.39 -4.53
CA ARG A 41 -6.25 1.01 -4.55
C ARG A 41 -7.47 1.19 -3.66
N ASP A 42 -8.36 0.22 -3.61
CA ASP A 42 -9.50 0.23 -2.70
C ASP A 42 -9.04 0.22 -1.24
N VAL A 43 -8.07 -0.64 -0.90
CA VAL A 43 -7.46 -0.67 0.44
C VAL A 43 -6.80 0.67 0.80
N ILE A 44 -6.13 1.34 -0.15
CA ILE A 44 -5.60 2.69 0.07
C ILE A 44 -6.75 3.70 0.28
N ASP A 45 -7.77 3.73 -0.57
CA ASP A 45 -8.86 4.71 -0.49
C ASP A 45 -9.62 4.61 0.85
N GLU A 46 -9.88 3.38 1.30
CA GLU A 46 -10.56 3.11 2.57
C GLU A 46 -9.72 3.48 3.81
N ASN A 47 -8.41 3.25 3.77
CA ASN A 47 -7.58 3.27 4.99
C ASN A 47 -6.58 4.42 5.06
N ALA A 48 -6.11 4.96 3.93
CA ALA A 48 -5.06 5.97 3.90
C ALA A 48 -5.60 7.38 4.19
N TYR A 49 -6.82 7.66 3.73
CA TYR A 49 -7.45 8.98 3.84
C TYR A 49 -8.31 9.16 5.09
N SER A 50 -8.46 8.10 5.89
CA SER A 50 -9.29 8.09 7.10
C SER A 50 -8.50 7.60 8.31
N PRO A 51 -8.84 8.04 9.54
CA PRO A 51 -8.26 7.48 10.76
C PRO A 51 -8.77 6.05 11.01
N GLY A 52 -8.00 5.26 11.78
CA GLY A 52 -8.46 3.96 12.31
C GLY A 52 -7.53 2.81 12.02
N ASN A 53 -6.83 2.83 10.88
CA ASN A 53 -5.84 1.80 10.57
C ASN A 53 -4.43 2.21 11.05
N ARG A 54 -3.86 1.42 11.96
CA ARG A 54 -2.55 1.69 12.56
C ARG A 54 -1.42 1.70 11.52
N PHE A 55 -1.45 0.79 10.55
CA PHE A 55 -0.41 0.71 9.51
C PHE A 55 -0.36 2.01 8.71
N PHE A 56 -1.51 2.45 8.21
CA PHE A 56 -1.65 3.69 7.45
C PHE A 56 -1.32 4.92 8.29
N THR A 57 -1.75 4.95 9.55
CA THR A 57 -1.44 6.07 10.46
C THR A 57 0.07 6.24 10.66
N LEU A 58 0.80 5.14 10.88
CA LEU A 58 2.25 5.17 11.06
C LEU A 58 2.97 5.65 9.79
N LEU A 59 2.54 5.17 8.62
CA LEU A 59 3.10 5.60 7.34
C LEU A 59 2.78 7.06 7.05
N THR A 60 1.54 7.52 7.24
CA THR A 60 1.18 8.94 7.06
C THR A 60 2.06 9.85 7.91
N ASN A 61 2.31 9.48 9.17
CA ASN A 61 3.17 10.25 10.06
C ASN A 61 4.64 10.24 9.62
N LEU A 62 5.14 9.10 9.12
CA LEU A 62 6.48 9.02 8.53
C LEU A 62 6.60 9.91 7.29
N LEU A 63 5.63 9.84 6.37
CA LEU A 63 5.58 10.62 5.14
C LEU A 63 5.49 12.13 5.40
N ARG A 64 4.85 12.53 6.51
CA ARG A 64 4.77 13.93 6.97
C ARG A 64 5.96 14.37 7.83
N LEU A 65 6.84 13.45 8.24
CA LEU A 65 7.88 13.69 9.23
C LEU A 65 7.35 14.32 10.53
N SER A 66 6.13 13.95 10.94
CA SER A 66 5.44 14.49 12.12
C SER A 66 4.78 13.39 12.94
N LYS A 67 4.65 13.61 14.25
CA LYS A 67 3.91 12.74 15.17
C LYS A 67 2.53 13.27 15.52
N ASP A 68 2.20 14.49 15.10
CA ASP A 68 0.90 15.10 15.36
C ASP A 68 -0.17 14.36 14.57
N ALA A 69 -1.36 14.22 15.18
CA ALA A 69 -2.49 13.56 14.54
C ALA A 69 -2.86 14.32 13.25
N PRO A 70 -2.77 13.69 12.07
CA PRO A 70 -3.11 14.36 10.83
C PRO A 70 -4.62 14.58 10.73
N ASP A 71 -5.03 15.62 10.01
CA ASP A 71 -6.38 15.70 9.44
C ASP A 71 -6.48 14.95 8.09
N ASP A 72 -7.68 14.85 7.52
CA ASP A 72 -7.91 14.08 6.29
C ASP A 72 -7.28 14.74 5.06
N THR A 73 -7.08 16.06 5.08
CA THR A 73 -6.36 16.79 4.04
C THR A 73 -4.88 16.45 4.08
N GLU A 74 -4.29 16.43 5.27
CA GLU A 74 -2.90 16.04 5.47
C GLU A 74 -2.64 14.56 5.16
N ARG A 75 -3.59 13.68 5.51
CA ARG A 75 -3.57 12.26 5.08
C ARG A 75 -3.50 12.16 3.57
N ARG A 76 -4.45 12.78 2.87
CA ARG A 76 -4.48 12.76 1.41
C ARG A 76 -3.21 13.37 0.81
N ALA A 77 -2.79 14.53 1.30
CA ALA A 77 -1.58 15.20 0.80
C ALA A 77 -0.33 14.31 0.92
N ALA A 78 -0.19 13.53 1.99
CA ALA A 78 0.94 12.62 2.19
C ALA A 78 0.93 11.45 1.19
N TRP A 79 -0.22 10.78 1.04
CA TRP A 79 -0.33 9.61 0.18
C TRP A 79 -0.28 9.94 -1.32
N GLU A 80 -0.64 11.15 -1.72
CA GLU A 80 -0.52 11.60 -3.10
C GLU A 80 0.94 11.76 -3.57
N GLN A 81 1.93 11.71 -2.67
CA GLN A 81 3.37 11.86 -2.97
C GLN A 81 4.09 10.54 -3.28
N VAL A 82 3.43 9.40 -3.07
CA VAL A 82 4.07 8.07 -3.09
C VAL A 82 3.35 7.10 -4.03
N ALA A 83 4.06 6.05 -4.41
CA ALA A 83 3.45 4.84 -4.93
C ALA A 83 3.38 3.76 -3.83
N PHE A 84 2.40 2.87 -3.91
CA PHE A 84 2.28 1.70 -3.03
C PHE A 84 2.10 0.43 -3.85
N TYR A 85 2.86 -0.60 -3.49
CA TYR A 85 2.84 -1.92 -4.12
C TYR A 85 3.09 -3.00 -3.07
N ASN A 86 2.51 -4.20 -3.27
CA ASN A 86 2.81 -5.38 -2.46
C ASN A 86 3.72 -6.33 -3.23
N TYR A 87 4.78 -6.83 -2.61
CA TYR A 87 5.72 -7.74 -3.26
C TYR A 87 5.05 -9.05 -3.70
N ILE A 88 4.25 -9.65 -2.81
CA ILE A 88 3.42 -10.80 -3.13
C ILE A 88 2.13 -10.32 -3.78
N GLN A 89 1.91 -10.77 -5.00
CA GLN A 89 0.74 -10.45 -5.82
C GLN A 89 -0.39 -11.47 -5.64
N ASP A 90 -0.65 -11.85 -4.38
CA ASP A 90 -1.77 -12.72 -3.99
C ASP A 90 -2.26 -12.40 -2.57
N ILE A 91 -3.42 -12.94 -2.21
CA ILE A 91 -3.94 -12.96 -0.84
C ILE A 91 -3.20 -14.07 -0.07
N VAL A 92 -2.42 -13.68 0.93
CA VAL A 92 -1.61 -14.63 1.73
C VAL A 92 -2.45 -15.37 2.77
N GLY A 93 -3.59 -14.82 3.15
CA GLY A 93 -4.57 -15.50 3.98
C GLY A 93 -5.66 -14.57 4.50
N ILE A 94 -6.66 -15.17 5.16
CA ILE A 94 -7.87 -14.48 5.64
C ILE A 94 -7.56 -13.51 6.79
N THR A 95 -6.45 -13.71 7.51
CA THR A 95 -6.07 -12.87 8.66
C THR A 95 -4.59 -12.54 8.68
N SER A 96 -4.25 -11.48 9.42
CA SER A 96 -2.86 -11.03 9.62
C SER A 96 -1.94 -12.12 10.20
N ARG A 97 -0.63 -11.96 10.03
CA ARG A 97 0.45 -12.84 10.57
C ARG A 97 0.54 -14.22 9.93
N ILE A 98 -0.17 -14.44 8.83
CA ILE A 98 0.11 -15.56 7.93
C ILE A 98 1.28 -15.16 7.03
N SER A 99 2.24 -16.06 6.86
CA SER A 99 3.40 -15.86 5.98
C SER A 99 3.10 -16.37 4.57
N PRO A 100 3.64 -15.75 3.51
CA PRO A 100 3.50 -16.27 2.16
C PRO A 100 4.10 -17.67 2.04
N THR A 101 3.51 -18.53 1.21
CA THR A 101 4.04 -19.87 0.94
C THR A 101 5.29 -19.80 0.04
N PRO A 102 6.12 -20.86 -0.02
CA PRO A 102 7.26 -20.92 -0.93
C PRO A 102 6.87 -20.64 -2.39
N GLU A 103 5.72 -21.14 -2.84
CA GLU A 103 5.21 -20.95 -4.19
C GLU A 103 4.91 -19.47 -4.47
N MET A 104 4.25 -18.78 -3.53
CA MET A 104 4.00 -17.33 -3.63
C MET A 104 5.30 -16.53 -3.74
N TRP A 105 6.34 -16.93 -2.99
CA TRP A 105 7.66 -16.31 -3.08
C TRP A 105 8.32 -16.55 -4.43
N ASP A 106 8.23 -17.76 -4.97
CA ASP A 106 8.82 -18.10 -6.26
C ASP A 106 8.10 -17.40 -7.42
N GLU A 107 6.78 -17.27 -7.36
CA GLU A 107 5.98 -16.49 -8.32
C GLU A 107 6.34 -15.00 -8.28
N ALA A 108 6.53 -14.43 -7.09
CA ALA A 108 6.89 -13.02 -6.90
C ALA A 108 8.30 -12.66 -7.40
N ARG A 109 9.16 -13.64 -7.71
CA ARG A 109 10.47 -13.38 -8.32
C ARG A 109 10.38 -12.96 -9.78
N GLN A 110 9.27 -13.27 -10.45
CA GLN A 110 9.07 -12.82 -11.81
C GLN A 110 8.86 -11.29 -11.81
N PRO A 111 9.69 -10.53 -12.52
CA PRO A 111 9.50 -9.09 -12.62
C PRO A 111 8.17 -8.76 -13.32
N PHE A 112 7.63 -7.60 -12.97
CA PHE A 112 6.36 -7.05 -13.48
C PHE A 112 6.38 -6.82 -15.01
#